data_AF-A0A9D9XFH4-F1
#
_entry.id   AF-A0A9D9XFH4-F1
#
_cell.length_a   1.000
_cell.length_b   1.000
_cell.length_c   1.000
_cell.angle_alpha   90.00
_cell.angle_beta   90.00
_cell.angle_gamma   90.00
#
_symmetry.space_group_name_H-M   'P 1'
#
loop_
_entity.id
_entity.type
_entity.pdbx_description
1 polymer ?
#
loop_
_entity_poly.entity_id
_entity_poly.type
_entity_poly.pdbx_seq_one_letter_code
_entity_poly.pdbx_strand_id
1 'polypeptide(L)' 'MENSPKKPKVWKLLLISWLFVYPVINLLFATIFPLIKDLPQLVKTLILTLILVPLMGLVIPRLHKRFWSWITK' A
#
# COMPACT_ATOMS: atom_id res chain seq x y z
N MET A 1 28.03 20.62 -15.79
CA MET A 1 27.56 19.23 -15.61
C MET A 1 26.42 19.27 -14.61
N GLU A 2 25.19 19.26 -15.10
CA GLU A 2 24.00 19.33 -14.26
C GLU A 2 23.84 17.98 -13.54
N ASN A 3 24.36 17.89 -12.32
CA ASN A 3 24.06 16.79 -11.41
C ASN A 3 22.61 16.97 -10.94
N SER A 4 21.64 16.64 -11.80
CA SER A 4 20.26 16.55 -11.38
C SER A 4 20.21 15.49 -10.27
N PRO A 5 19.77 15.84 -9.04
CA PRO A 5 19.62 14.83 -8.00
C PRO A 5 18.68 13.77 -8.57
N LYS A 6 19.09 12.50 -8.56
CA LYS A 6 18.32 11.36 -9.06
C LYS A 6 16.98 11.30 -8.32
N LYS A 7 16.00 12.07 -8.81
CA LYS A 7 14.68 12.15 -8.24
C LYS A 7 14.08 10.74 -8.38
N PRO A 8 13.57 10.15 -7.29
CA PRO A 8 12.91 8.87 -7.36
C PRO A 8 11.80 8.96 -8.41
N LYS A 9 11.81 8.07 -9.41
CA LYS A 9 10.79 8.09 -10.48
C LYS A 9 9.42 7.85 -9.84
N VAL A 10 8.52 8.84 -9.91
CA VAL A 10 7.17 8.78 -9.30
C VAL A 10 6.41 7.52 -9.72
N TRP A 11 6.56 7.09 -10.98
CA TRP A 11 5.98 5.85 -11.49
C TRP A 11 6.46 4.59 -10.75
N LYS A 12 7.73 4.52 -10.32
CA LYS A 12 8.26 3.39 -9.53
C LYS A 12 7.66 3.36 -8.13
N LEU A 13 7.46 4.52 -7.51
CA LEU A 13 6.81 4.65 -6.20
C LEU A 13 5.33 4.22 -6.27
N LEU A 14 4.61 4.68 -7.31
CA LEU A 14 3.23 4.27 -7.57
C LEU A 14 3.12 2.76 -7.80
N LEU A 15 4.04 2.17 -8.57
CA LEU A 15 4.05 0.73 -8.84
C LEU A 15 4.26 -0.07 -7.55
N ILE A 16 5.22 0.31 -6.71
CA ILE A 16 5.46 -0.36 -5.41
C ILE A 16 4.23 -0.25 -4.51
N SER A 17 3.63 0.93 -4.45
CA SER A 17 2.42 1.16 -3.66
C SER A 17 1.29 0.27 -4.18
N TRP A 18 1.04 0.27 -5.49
CA TRP A 18 -0.01 -0.53 -6.13
C TRP A 18 0.18 -2.04 -5.92
N LEU A 19 1.41 -2.54 -6.09
CA LEU A 19 1.80 -3.92 -5.89
C LEU A 19 1.68 -4.33 -4.41
N PHE A 20 1.75 -3.38 -3.48
CA PHE A 20 1.45 -3.60 -2.08
C PHE A 20 -0.06 -3.58 -1.79
N VAL A 21 -0.81 -2.63 -2.34
CA VAL A 21 -2.25 -2.46 -2.10
C VAL A 21 -3.02 -3.71 -2.53
N TYR A 22 -2.78 -4.19 -3.75
CA TYR A 22 -3.55 -5.27 -4.37
C TYR A 22 -3.58 -6.57 -3.53
N PRO A 23 -2.43 -7.15 -3.13
CA PRO A 23 -2.43 -8.36 -2.30
C PRO A 23 -2.98 -8.10 -0.89
N VAL A 24 -2.75 -6.92 -0.32
CA VAL A 24 -3.29 -6.58 1.01
C VAL A 24 -4.81 -6.53 0.97
N ILE A 25 -5.40 -5.87 -0.03
CA ILE A 25 -6.85 -5.83 -0.21
C ILE A 25 -7.40 -7.25 -0.37
N ASN A 26 -6.80 -8.08 -1.21
CA ASN A 26 -7.22 -9.48 -1.37
C ASN A 26 -7.12 -10.26 -0.06
N LEU A 27 -6.05 -10.07 0.71
CA LEU A 27 -5.88 -10.74 2.01
C LEU A 27 -6.95 -10.29 3.01
N LEU A 28 -7.25 -8.99 3.04
CA LEU A 28 -8.32 -8.45 3.88
C LEU A 28 -9.69 -8.95 3.43
N PHE A 29 -9.95 -9.08 2.13
CA PHE A 29 -11.19 -9.71 1.65
C PHE A 29 -11.26 -11.18 2.05
N ALA A 30 -10.19 -11.95 1.89
CA ALA A 30 -10.19 -13.37 2.24
C ALA A 30 -10.35 -13.61 3.76
N THR A 31 -9.79 -12.72 4.58
CA THR A 31 -9.77 -12.88 6.05
C THR A 31 -10.90 -12.12 6.73
N ILE A 32 -11.05 -10.82 6.49
CA ILE A 32 -12.01 -9.96 7.19
C ILE A 32 -13.43 -10.20 6.67
N PHE A 33 -13.64 -10.29 5.36
CA PHE A 33 -14.98 -10.41 4.77
C PHE A 33 -15.84 -11.56 5.36
N PRO A 34 -15.31 -12.78 5.60
CA PRO A 34 -16.10 -13.82 6.28
C PRO A 34 -16.42 -13.50 7.74
N LEU A 35 -15.56 -12.75 8.46
CA LEU A 35 -15.81 -12.32 9.84
C LEU A 35 -16.91 -11.25 9.95
N ILE A 36 -17.05 -10.39 8.93
CA ILE A 36 -17.97 -9.25 8.97
C ILE A 36 -19.15 -9.40 7.99
N LYS A 37 -19.42 -10.61 7.51
CA LYS A 37 -20.40 -10.90 6.45
C LYS A 37 -21.80 -10.31 6.73
N ASP A 38 -22.22 -10.28 8.00
CA ASP A 38 -23.54 -9.85 8.43
C ASP A 38 -23.64 -8.33 8.68
N LEU A 39 -22.52 -7.60 8.57
CA LEU A 39 -22.51 -6.15 8.77
C LEU A 39 -22.96 -5.37 7.52
N PRO A 40 -23.52 -4.16 7.69
CA PRO A 40 -23.80 -3.25 6.58
C PRO A 40 -22.54 -2.93 5.78
N GLN A 41 -22.70 -2.72 4.47
CA GLN A 41 -21.57 -2.44 3.56
C GLN A 41 -20.69 -1.27 4.04
N LEU A 42 -21.30 -0.20 4.55
CA LEU A 42 -20.58 0.97 5.06
C LEU A 42 -19.65 0.62 6.23
N VAL A 43 -20.10 -0.24 7.16
CA VAL A 43 -19.30 -0.70 8.30
C VAL A 43 -18.16 -1.58 7.82
N LYS A 44 -18.43 -2.45 6.83
CA LYS A 44 -17.39 -3.30 6.24
C LYS A 44 -16.26 -2.46 5.62
N THR A 45 -16.62 -1.46 4.83
CA THR A 45 -15.65 -0.54 4.24
C THR A 45 -14.91 0.27 5.29
N LEU A 46 -15.57 0.67 6.38
CA LEU A 46 -14.92 1.38 7.49
C LEU A 46 -13.85 0.51 8.15
N ILE A 47 -14.17 -0.74 8.48
CA ILE A 47 -13.20 -1.68 9.08
C ILE A 47 -12.02 -1.90 8.13
N LEU A 48 -12.31 -2.09 6.84
CA LEU A 48 -11.29 -2.30 5.82
C LEU A 48 -10.33 -1.11 5.73
N THR A 49 -10.84 0.12 5.69
CA THR A 49 -10.01 1.33 5.64
C THR A 49 -9.24 1.55 6.93
N LEU A 50 -9.85 1.28 8.08
CA LEU A 50 -9.23 1.41 9.39
C LEU A 50 -8.02 0.48 9.56
N ILE A 51 -8.01 -0.67 8.88
CA ILE A 51 -6.86 -1.59 8.84
C ILE A 51 -5.89 -1.21 7.71
N LEU A 52 -6.41 -0.96 6.50
CA LEU A 52 -5.60 -0.72 5.30
C LEU A 52 -4.73 0.54 5.42
N VAL A 53 -5.30 1.65 5.89
CA VAL A 53 -4.61 2.95 5.99
C VAL A 53 -3.40 2.90 6.92
N PRO A 54 -3.49 2.43 8.19
CA PRO A 54 -2.31 2.33 9.05
C PRO A 54 -1.30 1.31 8.53
N LEU A 55 -1.76 0.21 7.93
CA LEU A 55 -0.87 -0.79 7.33
C LEU A 55 -0.05 -0.20 6.18
N MET A 56 -0.69 0.57 5.30
CA MET A 56 -0.02 1.35 4.26
C MET A 56 0.95 2.37 4.85
N GLY A 57 0.51 3.15 5.84
CA GLY A 57 1.34 4.16 6.51
C GLY A 57 2.61 3.59 7.14
N LEU A 58 2.59 2.34 7.61
CA LEU A 58 3.74 1.67 8.21
C LEU A 58 4.63 0.93 7.19
N VAL A 59 4.03 0.35 6.14
CA VAL A 59 4.74 -0.54 5.21
C VAL A 59 5.24 0.19 3.97
N ILE A 60 4.48 1.13 3.40
CA ILE A 60 4.91 1.94 2.25
C ILE A 60 6.25 2.66 2.50
N PRO A 61 6.47 3.37 3.62
CA PRO A 61 7.78 4.01 3.85
C PRO A 61 8.91 2.99 4.03
N ARG A 62 8.63 1.80 4.59
CA ARG A 62 9.62 0.72 4.69
C ARG A 62 9.95 0.13 3.32
N LEU A 63 8.96 -0.10 2.47
CA LEU A 63 9.15 -0.56 1.09
C LEU A 63 9.92 0.48 0.28
N HIS A 64 9.54 1.76 0.35
CA HIS A 64 10.27 2.83 -0.33
C HIS A 64 11.73 2.92 0.15
N LYS A 65 12.01 2.75 1.44
CA LYS A 65 13.39 2.66 1.96
C LYS A 65 14.13 1.43 1.43
N ARG A 66 13.49 0.26 1.41
CA ARG A 66 14.11 -1.00 0.95
C ARG A 66 14.39 -1.01 -0.55
N PHE A 67 13.48 -0.47 -1.33
CA PHE A 67 13.61 -0.32 -2.78
C PHE A 67 14.29 1.00 -3.19
N TRP A 68 14.79 1.80 -2.24
CA TRP A 68 15.41 3.10 -2.54
C TRP A 68 16.56 2.98 -3.54
N SER A 69 17.39 1.94 -3.41
CA SER A 69 18.46 1.60 -4.34
C SER A 69 17.93 1.32 -5.76
N TRP A 70 16.77 0.68 -5.90
CA TRP A 70 16.13 0.40 -7.19
C TRP A 70 15.36 1.61 -7.75
N ILE A 71 14.77 2.43 -6.89
CA ILE A 71 14.00 3.63 -7.27
C ILE A 71 14.94 4.74 -7.78
N THR A 72 16.13 4.86 -7.18
CA THR A 72 17.15 5.88 -7.53
C THR A 72 18.11 5.44 -8.65
N LYS A 73 18.10 4.16 -9.03
CA LYS A 73 18.84 3.63 -10.20
C LYS A 73 18.03 3.80 -11.48
#